data_AF-A0A959QHB2-F1
#
_entry.id   AF-A0A959QHB2-F1
#
_cell.length_a   1.000
_cell.length_b   1.000
_cell.length_c   1.000
_cell.angle_alpha   90.00
_cell.angle_beta   90.00
_cell.angle_gamma   90.00
#
_symmetry.space_group_name_H-M   'P 1'
#
loop_
_entity.id
_entity.type
_entity.pdbx_description
1 polymer ?
#
loop_
_entity_poly.entity_id
_entity_poly.type
_entity_poly.pdbx_seq_one_letter_code
_entity_poly.pdbx_strand_id
1 'polypeptide(L)'
;MENPFQIISQRLSTIEQLLLDLKHQKPTVLEEKPDKYVNKKEAANLAGVSTSTIDNWGRSGKITRHYFGGSVRFWLPELLDFLKKQKVGKS
;
A
#
# COMPACT_ATOMS: atom_id res chain seq x y z
N MET A 1 -30.46 -44.99 0.64
CA MET A 1 -29.01 -44.75 0.48
C MET A 1 -28.87 -43.62 -0.50
N GLU A 2 -28.36 -42.47 -0.06
CA GLU A 2 -28.06 -41.38 -1.00
C GLU A 2 -26.94 -41.82 -1.95
N ASN A 3 -27.08 -41.45 -3.22
CA ASN A 3 -26.13 -41.84 -4.24
C ASN A 3 -24.80 -41.10 -4.02
N PRO A 4 -23.66 -41.80 -3.90
CA PRO A 4 -22.37 -41.16 -3.65
C PRO A 4 -21.99 -40.14 -4.74
N PHE A 5 -22.43 -40.33 -5.99
CA PHE A 5 -22.19 -39.38 -7.07
C PHE A 5 -23.01 -38.09 -6.91
N GLN A 6 -24.22 -38.17 -6.34
CA GLN A 6 -25.01 -36.97 -6.04
C GLN A 6 -24.34 -36.12 -4.97
N ILE A 7 -23.83 -36.75 -3.90
CA ILE A 7 -23.12 -36.06 -2.83
C ILE A 7 -21.89 -35.32 -3.38
N ILE A 8 -21.13 -35.98 -4.26
CA ILE A 8 -19.96 -35.36 -4.91
C ILE A 8 -20.39 -34.16 -5.76
N SER A 9 -21.44 -34.31 -6.58
CA SER A 9 -21.93 -33.21 -7.42
C SER A 9 -22.42 -32.00 -6.62
N GLN A 10 -23.11 -32.24 -5.50
CA GLN A 10 -23.59 -31.21 -4.58
C GLN A 10 -22.41 -30.43 -4.00
N ARG A 11 -21.39 -31.13 -3.51
CA ARG A 11 -20.19 -30.51 -2.93
C ARG A 11 -19.41 -29.71 -3.96
N LEU A 12 -19.28 -30.21 -5.19
CA LEU A 12 -18.61 -29.48 -6.28
C LEU A 12 -19.34 -28.18 -6.61
N SER A 13 -20.66 -28.20 -6.71
CA SER A 13 -21.48 -27.00 -6.95
C SER A 13 -21.31 -25.96 -5.83
N THR A 14 -21.31 -26.41 -4.57
CA THR A 14 -21.06 -25.52 -3.42
C THR A 14 -19.68 -24.88 -3.47
N ILE A 15 -18.63 -25.65 -3.81
CA ILE A 15 -17.27 -25.12 -3.94
C ILE A 15 -17.21 -24.10 -5.07
N GLU A 16 -17.86 -24.35 -6.20
CA GLU A 16 -17.89 -23.43 -7.34
C GLU A 16 -18.55 -22.09 -6.97
N GLN A 17 -19.67 -22.12 -6.23
CA GLN A 17 -20.29 -20.89 -5.73
C GLN A 17 -19.37 -20.11 -4.78
N LEU A 18 -18.72 -20.79 -3.84
CA LEU A 18 -17.77 -20.14 -2.92
C LEU A 18 -16.59 -19.50 -3.68
N LEU A 19 -16.10 -20.14 -4.73
CA LEU A 19 -15.02 -19.59 -5.56
C LEU A 19 -15.48 -18.37 -6.36
N LEU A 20 -16.72 -18.38 -6.86
CA LEU A 20 -17.32 -17.22 -7.52
C LEU A 20 -17.47 -16.05 -6.54
N ASP A 21 -17.92 -16.31 -5.31
CA ASP A 21 -18.06 -15.29 -4.28
C ASP A 21 -16.71 -14.68 -3.91
N LEU A 22 -15.66 -15.49 -3.74
CA LEU A 22 -14.30 -15.01 -3.49
C LEU A 22 -13.73 -14.19 -4.65
N LYS A 23 -14.07 -14.53 -5.90
CA LYS A 23 -13.66 -13.76 -7.08
C LYS A 23 -14.37 -12.42 -7.17
N HIS A 24 -15.65 -12.37 -6.81
CA HIS A 24 -16.45 -11.13 -6.86
C HIS A 24 -16.25 -10.24 -5.63
N GLN A 25 -15.78 -10.80 -4.51
CA GLN A 25 -15.13 -10.03 -3.46
C GLN A 25 -13.85 -9.43 -4.05
N LYS A 26 -13.99 -8.24 -4.66
CA LYS A 26 -12.84 -7.36 -4.84
C LYS A 26 -12.18 -7.29 -3.47
N PRO A 27 -10.88 -7.60 -3.34
CA PRO A 27 -10.20 -7.31 -2.11
C PRO A 27 -10.43 -5.83 -1.88
N THR A 28 -11.21 -5.51 -0.84
CA THR A 28 -11.20 -4.19 -0.24
C THR A 28 -9.80 -4.10 0.34
N VAL A 29 -8.81 -3.86 -0.52
CA VAL A 29 -7.60 -3.17 -0.14
C VAL A 29 -8.15 -1.81 0.24
N LEU A 30 -8.61 -1.70 1.50
CA LEU A 30 -8.42 -0.50 2.24
C LEU A 30 -6.95 -0.21 1.96
N GLU A 31 -6.68 0.74 1.06
CA GLU A 31 -5.40 1.43 1.09
C GLU A 31 -5.41 2.07 2.47
N GLU A 32 -5.07 1.28 3.50
CA GLU A 32 -4.60 1.77 4.77
C GLU A 32 -3.33 2.47 4.35
N LYS A 33 -3.48 3.74 3.93
CA LYS A 33 -2.38 4.67 3.78
C LYS A 33 -1.67 4.53 5.12
N PRO A 34 -0.49 3.90 5.15
CA PRO A 34 0.11 3.51 6.41
C PRO A 34 0.34 4.81 7.18
N ASP A 35 -0.48 5.05 8.21
CA ASP A 35 -0.48 6.29 8.97
C ASP A 35 0.69 6.25 9.94
N LYS A 36 1.89 6.26 9.37
CA LYS A 36 3.14 6.09 10.08
C LYS A 36 4.14 7.15 9.66
N TYR A 37 4.96 7.51 10.63
CA TYR A 37 6.13 8.33 10.43
C TYR A 37 7.31 7.43 10.09
N VAL A 38 8.01 7.76 9.01
CA VAL A 38 9.23 7.07 8.58
C VAL A 38 10.45 7.95 8.83
N ASN A 39 11.58 7.29 9.07
CA ASN A 39 12.85 7.99 9.20
C ASN A 39 13.44 8.36 7.82
N LYS A 40 14.48 9.19 7.80
CA LYS A 40 15.11 9.63 6.55
C LYS A 40 15.62 8.49 5.66
N LYS A 41 16.18 7.43 6.26
CA LYS A 41 16.74 6.29 5.51
C LYS A 41 15.61 5.47 4.88
N GLU A 42 14.54 5.23 5.61
CA GLU A 42 13.33 4.57 5.12
C GLU A 42 12.67 5.38 3.99
N ALA A 43 12.52 6.69 4.17
CA ALA A 43 12.00 7.57 3.12
C ALA A 43 12.84 7.51 1.83
N ALA A 44 14.17 7.51 1.97
CA ALA A 44 15.10 7.39 0.84
C ALA A 44 14.96 6.05 0.12
N ASN A 45 14.90 4.94 0.87
CA ASN A 45 14.71 3.59 0.33
C ASN A 45 13.35 3.46 -0.40
N LEU A 46 12.28 3.99 0.18
CA LEU A 46 10.93 3.97 -0.42
C LEU A 46 10.86 4.78 -1.71
N ALA A 47 11.54 5.92 -1.75
CA ALA A 47 11.60 6.77 -2.93
C ALA A 47 12.64 6.31 -3.97
N GLY A 48 13.53 5.37 -3.63
CA GLY A 48 14.62 4.94 -4.51
C GLY A 48 15.65 6.04 -4.78
N VAL A 49 15.85 6.96 -3.83
CA VAL A 49 16.77 8.11 -3.96
C VAL A 49 17.78 8.16 -2.80
N SER A 50 18.77 9.04 -2.88
CA SER A 50 19.70 9.27 -1.77
C SER A 50 19.05 10.03 -0.61
N THR A 51 19.59 9.87 0.60
CA THR A 51 19.17 10.62 1.78
C THR A 51 19.34 12.14 1.61
N SER A 52 20.37 12.57 0.86
CA SER A 52 20.60 13.97 0.51
C SER A 52 19.46 14.55 -0.34
N THR A 53 18.87 13.74 -1.23
CA THR A 53 17.70 14.15 -2.03
C THR A 53 16.47 14.35 -1.14
N ILE A 54 16.23 13.45 -0.18
CA ILE A 54 15.16 13.62 0.82
C ILE A 54 15.38 14.91 1.63
N ASP A 55 16.62 15.16 2.07
CA ASP A 55 16.94 16.40 2.79
C ASP A 55 16.70 17.63 1.90
N ASN A 56 17.04 17.59 0.61
CA ASN A 56 16.75 18.67 -0.34
C ASN A 56 15.24 18.89 -0.52
N TRP A 57 14.45 17.82 -0.67
CA TRP A 57 12.99 17.93 -0.74
C TRP A 57 12.39 18.56 0.50
N GLY A 58 12.90 18.21 1.69
CA GLY A 58 12.48 18.84 2.93
C GLY A 58 12.94 20.31 3.06
N ARG A 59 14.12 20.68 2.54
CA ARG A 59 14.59 22.09 2.55
C ARG A 59 13.80 22.96 1.58
N SER A 60 13.41 22.39 0.44
CA SER A 60 12.62 23.07 -0.59
C SER A 60 11.11 23.10 -0.31
N GLY A 61 10.66 22.56 0.83
CA GLY A 61 9.25 22.53 1.20
C GLY A 61 8.38 21.57 0.37
N LYS A 62 8.99 20.64 -0.37
CA LYS A 62 8.27 19.65 -1.18
C LYS A 62 7.66 18.51 -0.36
N ILE A 63 8.26 18.21 0.79
CA ILE A 63 7.78 17.23 1.77
C ILE A 63 7.86 17.84 3.16
N THR A 64 6.89 17.54 4.02
CA THR A 64 6.84 18.08 5.39
C THR A 64 7.82 17.37 6.32
N ARG A 65 8.54 18.18 7.11
CA ARG A 65 9.45 17.68 8.15
C ARG A 65 8.77 17.74 9.51
N HIS A 66 8.61 16.59 10.13
CA HIS A 66 8.10 16.50 11.49
C HIS A 66 9.26 16.31 12.45
N TYR A 67 9.42 17.26 13.38
CA TYR A 67 10.46 17.21 14.39
C TYR A 67 9.95 16.47 15.62
N PHE A 68 10.59 15.34 15.91
CA PHE A 68 10.40 14.56 17.13
C PHE A 68 11.62 14.80 18.01
N GLY A 69 11.61 15.92 18.74
CA GLY A 69 12.78 16.41 19.46
C GLY A 69 13.95 16.70 18.50
N GLY A 70 15.07 16.01 18.67
CA GLY A 70 16.25 16.15 17.79
C GLY A 70 16.21 15.35 16.48
N SER A 71 15.18 14.51 16.28
CA SER A 71 15.06 13.66 15.09
C SER A 71 14.00 14.16 14.11
N VAL A 72 14.29 14.06 12.82
CA VAL A 72 13.32 14.38 11.75
C VAL A 72 12.64 13.10 11.26
N ARG A 73 11.32 13.19 11.10
CA ARG A 73 10.44 12.15 10.58
C ARG A 73 9.59 12.70 9.43
N PHE A 74 9.15 11.82 8.55
CA PHE A 74 8.31 12.15 7.40
C PHE A 74 7.03 11.34 7.47
N TRP A 75 5.90 11.98 7.22
CA TRP A 75 4.61 11.30 7.18
C TRP A 75 4.53 10.48 5.89
N LEU A 76 4.38 9.16 6.01
CA LEU A 76 4.46 8.25 4.87
C LEU A 76 3.34 8.46 3.83
N PRO A 77 2.07 8.71 4.21
CA PRO A 77 1.00 9.02 3.25
C PRO A 77 1.31 10.22 2.35
N GLU A 78 1.80 11.32 2.93
CA GLU A 78 2.21 12.51 2.17
C GLU A 78 3.39 12.22 1.25
N LEU A 79 4.40 11.49 1.72
CA LEU A 79 5.54 11.11 0.90
C LEU A 79 5.11 10.26 -0.30
N LEU A 80 4.22 9.29 -0.10
CA LEU A 80 3.68 8.47 -1.18
C LEU A 80 2.87 9.29 -2.18
N ASP A 81 2.03 10.21 -1.70
CA ASP A 81 1.26 11.10 -2.56
C ASP A 81 2.17 12.04 -3.37
N PHE A 82 3.26 12.54 -2.78
CA PHE A 82 4.30 13.31 -3.48
C PHE A 82 4.98 12.48 -4.58
N LEU A 83 5.37 11.23 -4.28
CA LEU A 83 6.01 10.34 -5.26
C LEU A 83 5.06 9.97 -6.41
N LYS A 84 3.77 9.74 -6.13
CA LYS A 84 2.73 9.53 -7.15
C LYS A 84 2.65 10.74 -8.09
N LYS A 85 2.60 11.96 -7.55
CA LYS A 85 2.60 13.20 -8.36
C LYS A 85 3.85 13.35 -9.24
N GLN A 86 5.02 13.01 -8.73
CA GLN A 86 6.28 13.09 -9.50
C GLN A 86 6.35 12.07 -10.64
N LYS A 87 5.78 10.87 -10.48
CA LYS A 87 5.76 9.85 -11.55
C LYS A 87 4.85 10.23 -12.71
N VAL A 88 3.75 10.94 -12.45
CA VAL A 88 2.78 11.36 -13.50
C VAL A 88 3.33 12.50 -14.37
N GLY A 89 4.26 13.31 -13.87
CA GLY A 89 4.86 14.45 -14.59
C GLY A 89 6.06 14.12 -15.49
N LYS A 90 6.47 12.85 -15.59
CA LYS A 90 7.47 12.40 -16.58
C LYS A 90 6.73 11.60 -17.67
N SER A 91 6.09 12.30 -18.59
CA SER A 91 5.61 11.74 -19.85
C SER A 91 6.09 12.59 -21.01
#